data_AF-I5BWQ8-F1
#
_entry.id   AF-I5BWQ8-F1
#
_cell.length_a   1.000
_cell.length_b   1.000
_cell.length_c   1.000
_cell.angle_alpha   90.00
_cell.angle_beta   90.00
_cell.angle_gamma   90.00
#
_symmetry.space_group_name_H-M   'P 1'
#
loop_
_entity.id
_entity.type
_entity.pdbx_description
1 polymer ?
#
loop_
_entity_poly.entity_id
_entity_poly.type
_entity_poly.pdbx_seq_one_letter_code
_entity_poly.pdbx_strand_id
1 'polypeptide(L)'
;MNTAGYIDAALLQPAAPRNAAAPLHERTPANSAARDRLSDHHPPFFTRALGRSLWYPADMAQKKAHEVDRWLAKPEQAYRIILIYGPDRGLVSERAKRFAAGTGLPLDDPFTVVRIEANEVEQQPGRLADEAQTVPMFSDQRLIWVKGAGNQKALVSDVTALIAEPPADCAILIEGGDLRKGSSLRSAVERGAGAMALPCYADDGRGIDAVIDETLGGAGLKISLEARQLLKANLGGDRLATRGELEKLTLYCAGASEVTPEDIRLLIGDVAGLSSDEAVDAIISGRFQAFDSAFQRFLAAGNPPFLVLSATLRQIHALQVMRTAMDNKGVSASAAVAGARPPVFFSRRKTVEHALGRWSSTALQNAAERLQATTLRTRQKPALAGSIARQALLALTVEGARGRR
;
A
#
# COMPACT_ATOMS: atom_id res chain seq x y z
N MET A 1 49.65 14.54 22.48
CA MET A 1 50.57 15.38 21.67
C MET A 1 49.91 15.50 20.30
N ASN A 2 48.98 16.44 20.07
CA ASN A 2 49.07 17.90 19.90
C ASN A 2 49.95 18.38 18.73
N THR A 3 49.51 19.47 18.09
CA THR A 3 49.99 20.27 16.93
C THR A 3 49.65 19.70 15.55
N ALA A 4 48.71 20.22 14.75
CA ALA A 4 48.43 21.60 14.26
C ALA A 4 49.51 22.15 13.31
N GLY A 5 49.13 22.41 12.06
CA GLY A 5 49.93 23.10 11.04
C GLY A 5 49.03 23.49 9.85
N TYR A 6 48.96 24.78 9.58
CA TYR A 6 48.01 25.49 8.71
C TYR A 6 48.84 26.36 7.74
N ILE A 7 48.32 26.59 6.52
CA ILE A 7 48.61 27.69 5.56
C ILE A 7 49.93 27.59 4.76
N ASP A 8 49.89 27.54 3.42
CA ASP A 8 50.02 28.77 2.60
C ASP A 8 49.72 28.59 1.10
N ALA A 9 49.27 29.70 0.53
CA ALA A 9 48.75 29.90 -0.82
C ALA A 9 49.82 30.43 -1.79
N ALA A 10 49.67 30.13 -3.09
CA ALA A 10 50.18 30.94 -4.21
C ALA A 10 49.49 30.45 -5.51
N LEU A 11 48.58 31.22 -6.10
CA LEU A 11 48.82 32.16 -7.21
C LEU A 11 49.41 31.48 -8.47
N LEU A 12 48.58 31.29 -9.51
CA LEU A 12 48.85 31.75 -10.89
C LEU A 12 47.63 31.46 -11.81
N GLN A 13 46.89 32.52 -12.18
CA GLN A 13 46.29 32.68 -13.52
C GLN A 13 47.34 33.38 -14.42
N PRO A 14 47.14 33.70 -15.74
CA PRO A 14 45.98 33.52 -16.63
C PRO A 14 46.35 32.99 -18.05
N ALA A 15 45.35 32.74 -18.93
CA ALA A 15 45.42 33.08 -20.36
C ALA A 15 44.11 32.75 -21.10
N ALA A 16 43.44 33.79 -21.61
CA ALA A 16 42.53 33.72 -22.75
C ALA A 16 43.34 33.82 -24.07
N PRO A 17 42.74 33.49 -25.22
CA PRO A 17 42.65 34.55 -26.23
C PRO A 17 41.31 34.65 -26.97
N ARG A 18 41.08 35.89 -27.43
CA ARG A 18 40.05 36.41 -28.34
C ARG A 18 40.23 35.93 -29.77
N ASN A 19 39.13 35.88 -30.53
CA ASN A 19 38.92 36.34 -31.94
C ASN A 19 37.71 35.57 -32.54
N ALA A 20 36.87 36.08 -33.44
CA ALA A 20 36.74 37.35 -34.15
C ALA A 20 35.29 37.45 -34.69
N ALA A 21 34.91 38.66 -35.10
CA ALA A 21 33.58 39.06 -35.53
C ALA A 21 33.36 38.99 -37.07
N ALA A 22 32.07 38.84 -37.43
CA ALA A 22 31.33 39.47 -38.56
C ALA A 22 31.64 39.02 -40.02
N PRO A 23 30.78 39.31 -41.04
CA PRO A 23 29.59 40.19 -41.01
C PRO A 23 28.30 39.70 -41.70
N LEU A 24 27.25 40.47 -41.42
CA LEU A 24 25.97 40.61 -42.12
C LEU A 24 26.15 41.19 -43.53
N HIS A 25 25.26 40.82 -44.46
CA HIS A 25 24.91 41.68 -45.59
C HIS A 25 23.39 41.84 -45.71
N GLU A 26 23.02 43.11 -45.76
CA GLU A 26 21.69 43.70 -45.78
C GLU A 26 21.32 44.06 -47.23
N ARG A 27 19.99 44.16 -47.50
CA ARG A 27 19.29 45.07 -48.45
C ARG A 27 18.44 44.45 -49.58
N THR A 28 17.13 44.50 -49.31
CA THR A 28 15.93 44.91 -50.09
C THR A 28 16.14 45.99 -51.20
N PRO A 29 15.09 46.54 -51.88
CA PRO A 29 13.68 46.14 -52.16
C PRO A 29 13.22 46.42 -53.62
N ALA A 30 11.92 46.20 -53.93
CA ALA A 30 11.01 46.96 -54.84
C ALA A 30 9.96 45.99 -55.45
N ASN A 31 8.69 46.30 -55.72
CA ASN A 31 7.94 47.55 -55.73
C ASN A 31 6.43 47.28 -55.65
N SER A 32 5.72 48.22 -55.00
CA SER A 32 4.34 48.70 -55.15
C SER A 32 3.31 47.97 -56.05
N ALA A 33 2.07 47.84 -55.56
CA ALA A 33 0.99 48.82 -55.74
C ALA A 33 -0.42 48.18 -55.74
N ALA A 34 -1.39 48.93 -55.19
CA ALA A 34 -2.83 48.87 -55.45
C ALA A 34 -3.58 47.61 -54.94
N ARG A 35 -4.84 47.63 -54.48
CA ARG A 35 -5.83 48.60 -53.98
C ARG A 35 -7.08 47.72 -53.74
N ASP A 36 -7.75 47.89 -52.61
CA ASP A 36 -9.22 47.88 -52.46
C ASP A 36 -10.10 46.69 -52.95
N ARG A 37 -10.85 46.16 -51.97
CA ARG A 37 -12.28 45.74 -51.96
C ARG A 37 -12.69 44.28 -52.24
N LEU A 38 -13.24 43.73 -51.15
CA LEU A 38 -14.52 43.00 -50.99
C LEU A 38 -14.87 41.74 -51.81
N SER A 39 -15.27 40.74 -51.01
CA SER A 39 -16.34 39.74 -51.16
C SER A 39 -16.15 38.53 -52.08
N ASP A 40 -16.26 37.36 -51.41
CA ASP A 40 -16.91 36.10 -51.80
C ASP A 40 -16.67 35.52 -53.19
N HIS A 41 -15.99 34.37 -53.23
CA HIS A 41 -16.50 33.10 -53.79
C HIS A 41 -15.43 31.99 -53.77
N HIS A 42 -15.80 30.81 -53.27
CA HIS A 42 -15.15 29.50 -53.52
C HIS A 42 -15.17 29.21 -55.06
N PRO A 43 -14.36 28.30 -55.70
CA PRO A 43 -13.78 27.02 -55.25
C PRO A 43 -12.37 26.73 -55.92
N PRO A 44 -11.90 25.50 -56.25
CA PRO A 44 -11.99 24.16 -55.64
C PRO A 44 -10.60 23.53 -55.34
N PHE A 45 -10.67 22.41 -54.63
CA PHE A 45 -9.69 21.32 -54.49
C PHE A 45 -8.66 21.13 -55.63
N PHE A 46 -7.37 21.04 -55.27
CA PHE A 46 -6.44 20.06 -55.85
C PHE A 46 -5.48 19.52 -54.79
N THR A 47 -5.52 18.21 -54.67
CA THR A 47 -4.80 17.33 -53.75
C THR A 47 -3.34 17.18 -54.18
N ARG A 48 -2.38 17.25 -53.24
CA ARG A 48 -1.22 16.36 -53.29
C ARG A 48 -0.68 16.10 -51.89
N ALA A 49 -0.65 14.82 -51.57
CA ALA A 49 -0.27 14.20 -50.32
C ALA A 49 1.24 14.24 -50.06
N LEU A 50 1.59 14.36 -48.78
CA LEU A 50 2.71 13.75 -48.04
C LEU A 50 2.30 13.95 -46.56
N GLY A 51 1.76 13.00 -45.81
CA GLY A 51 2.04 11.57 -45.81
C GLY A 51 2.93 11.22 -44.62
N ARG A 52 2.45 11.47 -43.39
CA ARG A 52 2.89 10.80 -42.16
C ARG A 52 1.88 11.02 -41.04
N SER A 53 0.70 10.40 -41.21
CA SER A 53 -0.14 10.06 -40.09
C SER A 53 0.62 9.00 -39.28
N LEU A 54 1.17 9.41 -38.13
CA LEU A 54 1.55 8.47 -37.09
C LEU A 54 0.24 7.98 -36.46
N TRP A 55 -0.30 6.92 -37.05
CA TRP A 55 -1.30 6.09 -36.40
C TRP A 55 -0.65 5.44 -35.19
N TYR A 56 -0.77 6.08 -34.02
CA TYR A 56 -0.64 5.36 -32.77
C TYR A 56 -1.96 4.61 -32.57
N PRO A 57 -1.96 3.28 -32.41
CA PRO A 57 -3.17 2.59 -31.99
C PRO A 57 -3.61 3.21 -30.66
N ALA A 58 -4.90 3.50 -30.54
CA ALA A 58 -5.55 3.86 -29.28
C ALA A 58 -5.58 2.63 -28.35
N ASP A 59 -4.40 2.14 -27.98
CA ASP A 59 -4.24 1.19 -26.90
C ASP A 59 -4.49 1.98 -25.62
N MET A 60 -5.55 1.62 -24.89
CA MET A 60 -5.82 2.15 -23.56
C MET A 60 -4.53 2.08 -22.74
N ALA A 61 -4.10 3.20 -22.15
CA ALA A 61 -2.81 3.29 -21.46
C ALA A 61 -2.88 2.62 -20.07
N GLN A 62 -3.16 1.32 -20.06
CA GLN A 62 -3.29 0.48 -18.89
C GLN A 62 -2.48 -0.80 -19.09
N LYS A 63 -1.55 -1.10 -18.16
CA LYS A 63 -0.88 -2.41 -18.14
C LYS A 63 -1.73 -3.45 -17.40
N LYS A 64 -1.53 -4.73 -17.74
CA LYS A 64 -2.10 -5.82 -16.95
C LYS A 64 -1.30 -5.97 -15.65
N ALA A 65 -1.93 -6.44 -14.58
CA ALA A 65 -1.31 -6.52 -13.25
C ALA A 65 0.04 -7.28 -13.20
N HIS A 66 0.20 -8.32 -14.03
CA HIS A 66 1.44 -9.10 -14.14
C HIS A 66 2.53 -8.44 -15.00
N GLU A 67 2.19 -7.42 -15.78
CA GLU A 67 3.14 -6.67 -16.62
C GLU A 67 3.71 -5.46 -15.89
N VAL A 68 3.09 -5.05 -14.77
CA VAL A 68 3.46 -3.85 -14.01
C VAL A 68 4.91 -3.91 -13.53
N ASP A 69 5.35 -5.04 -12.94
CA ASP A 69 6.70 -5.14 -12.40
C ASP A 69 7.79 -5.14 -13.50
N ARG A 70 7.45 -5.67 -14.68
CA ARG A 70 8.32 -5.60 -15.87
C ARG A 70 8.41 -4.17 -16.40
N TRP A 71 7.28 -3.45 -16.40
CA TRP A 71 7.25 -2.05 -16.82
C TRP A 71 8.01 -1.15 -15.86
N LEU A 72 7.87 -1.35 -14.54
CA LEU A 72 8.61 -0.60 -13.52
C LEU A 72 10.13 -0.81 -13.59
N ALA A 73 10.60 -1.93 -14.15
CA ALA A 73 12.03 -2.17 -14.36
C ALA A 73 12.62 -1.33 -15.51
N LYS A 74 11.80 -0.94 -16.49
CA LYS A 74 12.18 -0.08 -17.62
C LYS A 74 11.02 0.85 -17.97
N PRO A 75 10.80 1.90 -17.16
CA PRO A 75 9.73 2.86 -17.42
C PRO A 75 10.02 3.59 -18.73
N GLU A 76 9.03 3.64 -19.62
CA GLU A 76 9.13 4.38 -20.87
C GLU A 76 9.02 5.88 -20.59
N GLN A 77 10.05 6.65 -20.95
CA GLN A 77 10.14 8.10 -20.71
C GLN A 77 9.04 8.94 -21.40
N ALA A 78 8.29 8.31 -22.33
CA ALA A 78 7.14 8.92 -22.97
C ALA A 78 5.97 9.16 -22.00
N TYR A 79 5.91 8.43 -20.88
CA TYR A 79 4.85 8.60 -19.88
C TYR A 79 5.32 9.49 -18.74
N ARG A 80 4.71 10.67 -18.62
CA ARG A 80 5.00 11.65 -17.55
C ARG A 80 4.04 11.55 -16.38
N ILE A 81 2.86 10.99 -16.58
CA ILE A 81 1.85 10.81 -15.52
C ILE A 81 1.65 9.32 -15.26
N ILE A 82 1.93 8.87 -14.04
CA ILE A 82 1.88 7.47 -13.64
C ILE A 82 0.87 7.32 -12.51
N LEU A 83 -0.17 6.54 -12.73
CA LEU A 83 -1.17 6.18 -11.71
C LEU A 83 -0.94 4.74 -11.28
N ILE A 84 -0.54 4.53 -10.04
CA ILE A 84 -0.44 3.21 -9.41
C ILE A 84 -1.61 3.08 -8.45
N TYR A 85 -2.51 2.13 -8.69
CA TYR A 85 -3.76 2.05 -7.92
C TYR A 85 -4.18 0.62 -7.61
N GLY A 86 -4.90 0.41 -6.51
CA GLY A 86 -5.47 -0.89 -6.17
C GLY A 86 -5.92 -1.04 -4.71
N PRO A 87 -6.59 -2.15 -4.40
CA PRO A 87 -7.05 -2.45 -3.04
C PRO A 87 -5.90 -2.75 -2.05
N ASP A 88 -4.75 -3.24 -2.54
CA ASP A 88 -3.56 -3.50 -1.72
C ASP A 88 -2.69 -2.23 -1.63
N ARG A 89 -2.88 -1.46 -0.55
CA ARG A 89 -2.11 -0.23 -0.29
C ARG A 89 -0.61 -0.49 -0.12
N GLY A 90 -0.23 -1.66 0.39
CA GLY A 90 1.17 -2.04 0.56
C GLY A 90 1.84 -2.20 -0.80
N LEU A 91 1.21 -2.95 -1.71
CA LEU A 91 1.68 -3.13 -3.07
C LEU A 91 1.75 -1.82 -3.87
N VAL A 92 0.75 -0.95 -3.73
CA VAL A 92 0.74 0.37 -4.35
C VAL A 92 1.94 1.20 -3.88
N SER A 93 2.17 1.28 -2.57
CA SER A 93 3.28 2.07 -2.01
C SER A 93 4.65 1.48 -2.37
N GLU A 94 4.78 0.15 -2.41
CA GLU A 94 6.01 -0.54 -2.82
C GLU A 94 6.38 -0.22 -4.28
N ARG A 95 5.40 -0.34 -5.18
CA ARG A 95 5.60 -0.03 -6.61
C ARG A 95 5.84 1.45 -6.86
N ALA A 96 5.18 2.34 -6.09
CA ALA A 96 5.42 3.77 -6.12
C ALA A 96 6.85 4.13 -5.70
N LYS A 97 7.34 3.55 -4.59
CA LYS A 97 8.74 3.69 -4.16
C LYS A 97 9.71 3.18 -5.22
N ARG A 98 9.42 2.03 -5.83
CA ARG A 98 10.27 1.45 -6.89
C ARG A 98 10.33 2.35 -8.12
N PHE A 99 9.19 2.91 -8.54
CA PHE A 99 9.15 3.88 -9.63
C PHE A 99 9.97 5.13 -9.29
N ALA A 100 9.74 5.71 -8.10
CA ALA A 100 10.44 6.89 -7.63
C ALA A 100 11.96 6.67 -7.58
N ALA A 101 12.43 5.55 -7.02
CA ALA A 101 13.84 5.18 -7.00
C ALA A 101 14.43 4.98 -8.42
N GLY A 102 13.63 4.43 -9.35
CA GLY A 102 14.01 4.25 -10.75
C GLY A 102 14.23 5.54 -11.53
N THR A 103 13.72 6.69 -11.04
CA THR A 103 14.00 8.00 -11.65
C THR A 103 15.44 8.47 -11.42
N GLY A 104 16.14 7.90 -10.43
CA GLY A 104 17.50 8.32 -10.05
C GLY A 104 17.57 9.67 -9.30
N LEU A 105 16.42 10.28 -8.99
CA LEU A 105 16.34 11.54 -8.27
C LEU A 105 16.54 11.34 -6.75
N PRO A 106 17.17 12.30 -6.05
CA PRO A 106 17.30 12.28 -4.60
C PRO A 106 15.92 12.44 -3.94
N LEU A 107 15.35 11.32 -3.45
CA LEU A 107 14.00 11.30 -2.88
C LEU A 107 13.84 12.12 -1.59
N ASP A 108 14.94 12.48 -0.94
CA ASP A 108 14.96 13.28 0.29
C ASP A 108 15.10 14.78 0.03
N ASP A 109 15.34 15.18 -1.23
CA ASP A 109 15.45 16.59 -1.62
C ASP A 109 14.06 17.18 -1.94
N PRO A 110 13.55 18.15 -1.14
CA PRO A 110 12.26 18.77 -1.38
C PRO A 110 12.18 19.62 -2.65
N PHE A 111 13.31 20.05 -3.21
CA PHE A 111 13.34 20.84 -4.45
C PHE A 111 13.12 19.95 -5.68
N THR A 112 13.65 18.74 -5.63
CA THR A 112 13.55 17.76 -6.72
C THR A 112 12.29 16.87 -6.59
N VAL A 113 11.92 16.47 -5.36
CA VAL A 113 10.80 15.57 -5.10
C VAL A 113 9.78 16.21 -4.16
N VAL A 114 8.62 16.58 -4.70
CA VAL A 114 7.52 17.15 -3.93
C VAL A 114 6.52 16.06 -3.57
N ARG A 115 6.22 15.90 -2.29
CA ARG A 115 5.16 14.99 -1.82
C ARG A 115 3.91 15.80 -1.48
N ILE A 116 2.78 15.40 -2.04
CA ILE A 116 1.49 16.08 -1.86
C ILE A 116 0.44 15.04 -1.48
N GLU A 117 -0.38 15.33 -0.49
CA GLU A 117 -1.55 14.50 -0.19
C GLU A 117 -2.73 14.90 -1.08
N ALA A 118 -3.47 13.93 -1.63
CA ALA A 118 -4.60 14.21 -2.51
C ALA A 118 -5.69 15.07 -1.83
N ASN A 119 -5.81 15.01 -0.50
CA ASN A 119 -6.72 15.85 0.27
C ASN A 119 -6.27 17.33 0.29
N GLU A 120 -4.96 17.59 0.23
CA GLU A 120 -4.43 18.95 0.15
C GLU A 120 -4.72 19.57 -1.23
N VAL A 121 -4.63 18.77 -2.30
CA VAL A 121 -5.02 19.21 -3.66
C VAL A 121 -6.52 19.53 -3.73
N GLU A 122 -7.37 18.77 -3.03
CA GLU A 122 -8.81 19.07 -2.97
C GLU A 122 -9.11 20.35 -2.18
N GLN A 123 -8.30 20.67 -1.16
CA GLN A 123 -8.43 21.92 -0.39
C GLN A 123 -7.89 23.14 -1.14
N GLN A 124 -6.89 22.96 -1.99
CA GLN A 124 -6.24 24.01 -2.78
C GLN A 124 -6.20 23.60 -4.27
N PRO A 125 -7.31 23.81 -5.00
CA PRO A 125 -7.37 23.50 -6.43
C PRO A 125 -6.29 24.25 -7.22
N GLY A 126 -5.62 23.59 -8.16
CA GLY A 126 -4.55 24.17 -8.98
C GLY A 126 -3.14 23.94 -8.41
N ARG A 127 -3.00 23.57 -7.14
CA ARG A 127 -1.68 23.34 -6.52
C ARG A 127 -0.84 22.30 -7.26
N LEU A 128 -1.47 21.23 -7.77
CA LEU A 128 -0.74 20.21 -8.54
C LEU A 128 -0.23 20.78 -9.87
N ALA A 129 -1.03 21.60 -10.55
CA ALA A 129 -0.64 22.23 -11.81
C ALA A 129 0.49 23.24 -11.61
N ASP A 130 0.40 24.07 -10.57
CA ASP A 130 1.43 25.06 -10.23
C ASP A 130 2.79 24.39 -9.95
N GLU A 131 2.78 23.32 -9.15
CA GLU A 131 4.00 22.55 -8.87
C GLU A 131 4.51 21.84 -10.13
N ALA A 132 3.63 21.29 -10.97
CA ALA A 132 4.04 20.58 -12.19
C ALA A 132 4.68 21.49 -13.25
N GLN A 133 4.28 22.76 -13.30
CA GLN A 133 4.82 23.77 -14.21
C GLN A 133 6.02 24.52 -13.65
N THR A 134 6.35 24.32 -12.38
CA THR A 134 7.51 24.94 -11.75
C THR A 134 8.80 24.32 -12.30
N VAL A 135 9.66 25.14 -12.88
CA VAL A 135 10.95 24.72 -13.43
C VAL A 135 11.90 24.32 -12.29
N PRO A 136 12.46 23.09 -12.30
CA PRO A 136 13.43 22.68 -11.29
C PRO A 136 14.73 23.50 -11.41
N MET A 137 15.28 23.93 -10.27
CA MET A 137 16.50 24.76 -10.24
C MET A 137 17.79 23.97 -10.07
N PHE A 138 17.73 22.77 -9.48
CA PHE A 138 18.89 21.97 -9.09
C PHE A 138 18.91 20.57 -9.71
N SER A 139 17.97 20.29 -10.61
CA SER A 139 17.84 19.01 -11.31
C SER A 139 17.29 19.23 -12.72
N ASP A 140 17.63 18.33 -13.64
CA ASP A 140 17.08 18.32 -15.00
C ASP A 140 15.63 17.82 -15.03
N GLN A 141 15.19 17.16 -13.95
CA GLN A 141 13.85 16.58 -13.82
C GLN A 141 13.33 16.72 -12.39
N ARG A 142 12.02 16.94 -12.26
CA ARG A 142 11.28 17.00 -11.00
C ARG A 142 10.33 15.80 -10.87
N LEU A 143 10.10 15.33 -9.66
CA LEU A 143 9.09 14.31 -9.36
C LEU A 143 8.05 14.87 -8.39
N ILE A 144 6.79 14.89 -8.80
CA ILE A 144 5.66 15.17 -7.92
C ILE A 144 5.00 13.85 -7.55
N TRP A 145 4.93 13.58 -6.25
CA TRP A 145 4.40 12.35 -5.70
C TRP A 145 3.13 12.63 -4.91
N VAL A 146 1.99 12.33 -5.53
CA VAL A 146 0.66 12.46 -4.94
C VAL A 146 0.25 11.17 -4.21
N LYS A 147 -0.10 11.28 -2.93
CA LYS A 147 -0.53 10.14 -2.10
C LYS A 147 -2.02 10.18 -1.79
N GLY A 148 -2.61 9.00 -1.59
CA GLY A 148 -4.00 8.86 -1.14
C GLY A 148 -5.05 9.29 -2.16
N ALA A 149 -4.75 9.19 -3.46
CA ALA A 149 -5.66 9.56 -4.52
C ALA A 149 -6.89 8.64 -4.55
N GLY A 150 -8.05 9.25 -4.65
CA GLY A 150 -9.35 8.62 -4.82
C GLY A 150 -10.03 9.22 -6.03
N ASN A 151 -11.23 9.76 -5.84
CA ASN A 151 -12.02 10.39 -6.90
C ASN A 151 -12.30 11.88 -6.61
N GLN A 152 -11.31 12.55 -6.03
CA GLN A 152 -11.32 14.00 -5.75
C GLN A 152 -11.47 14.79 -7.05
N LYS A 153 -12.32 15.83 -7.07
CA LYS A 153 -12.64 16.54 -8.31
C LYS A 153 -11.52 17.47 -8.75
N ALA A 154 -10.87 18.16 -7.82
CA ALA A 154 -9.76 19.07 -8.11
C ALA A 154 -8.58 18.30 -8.71
N LEU A 155 -8.20 17.17 -8.09
CA LEU A 155 -7.13 16.31 -8.58
C LEU A 155 -7.39 15.80 -10.01
N VAL A 156 -8.63 15.41 -10.32
CA VAL A 156 -9.00 14.94 -11.66
C VAL A 156 -8.91 16.08 -12.69
N SER A 157 -9.31 17.29 -12.31
CA SER A 157 -9.19 18.47 -13.17
C SER A 157 -7.73 18.79 -13.48
N ASP A 158 -6.88 18.87 -12.46
CA ASP A 158 -5.46 19.17 -12.59
C ASP A 158 -4.74 18.11 -13.44
N VAL A 159 -5.00 16.82 -13.19
CA VAL A 159 -4.45 15.71 -14.00
C VAL A 159 -4.92 15.79 -15.44
N THR A 160 -6.17 16.15 -15.70
CA THR A 160 -6.69 16.29 -17.08
C THR A 160 -6.01 17.44 -17.82
N ALA A 161 -5.78 18.57 -17.14
CA ALA A 161 -5.05 19.70 -17.72
C ALA A 161 -3.59 19.32 -18.03
N LEU A 162 -2.92 18.64 -17.11
CA LEU A 162 -1.52 18.19 -17.26
C LEU A 162 -1.36 17.08 -18.29
N ILE A 163 -2.41 16.32 -18.60
CA ILE A 163 -2.39 15.37 -19.73
C ILE A 163 -2.48 16.11 -21.07
N ALA A 164 -3.28 17.18 -21.14
CA ALA A 164 -3.43 17.98 -22.35
C ALA A 164 -2.15 18.78 -22.66
N GLU A 165 -1.49 19.28 -21.63
CA GLU A 165 -0.23 20.02 -21.71
C GLU A 165 0.80 19.40 -20.75
N PRO A 166 1.51 18.32 -21.17
CA PRO A 166 2.43 17.61 -20.31
C PRO A 166 3.68 18.44 -20.01
N PRO A 167 4.10 18.51 -18.73
CA PRO A 167 5.31 19.24 -18.37
C PRO A 167 6.55 18.53 -18.94
N ALA A 168 7.46 19.32 -19.53
CA ALA A 168 8.66 18.79 -20.20
C ALA A 168 9.65 18.15 -19.21
N ASP A 169 9.73 18.69 -18.00
CA ASP A 169 10.78 18.36 -17.02
C ASP A 169 10.20 17.82 -15.70
N CYS A 170 8.92 17.43 -15.68
CA CYS A 170 8.28 16.88 -14.48
C CYS A 170 7.65 15.51 -14.74
N ALA A 171 7.86 14.58 -13.81
CA ALA A 171 7.12 13.32 -13.70
C ALA A 171 6.13 13.41 -12.54
N ILE A 172 4.93 12.87 -12.72
CA ILE A 172 3.86 12.89 -11.73
C ILE A 172 3.51 11.45 -11.39
N LEU A 173 3.75 11.06 -10.14
CA LEU A 173 3.42 9.76 -9.59
C LEU A 173 2.21 9.89 -8.67
N ILE A 174 1.17 9.11 -8.93
CA ILE A 174 -0.10 9.14 -8.19
C ILE A 174 -0.35 7.77 -7.57
N GLU A 175 -0.42 7.72 -6.23
CA GLU A 175 -0.85 6.53 -5.49
C GLU A 175 -2.38 6.58 -5.27
N GLY A 176 -3.09 5.67 -5.94
CA GLY A 176 -4.53 5.53 -5.84
C GLY A 176 -4.98 4.36 -4.96
N GLY A 177 -6.15 4.50 -4.34
CA GLY A 177 -6.85 3.39 -3.70
C GLY A 177 -7.52 2.43 -4.70
N ASP A 178 -8.58 1.74 -4.28
CA ASP A 178 -9.36 0.86 -5.16
C ASP A 178 -10.22 1.68 -6.15
N LEU A 179 -9.67 1.95 -7.33
CA LEU A 179 -10.34 2.68 -8.42
C LEU A 179 -11.03 1.70 -9.39
N ARG A 180 -12.37 1.74 -9.37
CA ARG A 180 -13.22 0.94 -10.28
C ARG A 180 -13.03 1.39 -11.73
N LYS A 181 -13.30 0.48 -12.68
CA LYS A 181 -13.42 0.83 -14.09
C LYS A 181 -14.49 1.92 -14.24
N GLY A 182 -14.13 3.07 -14.81
CA GLY A 182 -15.02 4.24 -14.93
C GLY A 182 -14.86 5.31 -13.85
N SER A 183 -14.01 5.12 -12.82
CA SER A 183 -13.63 6.22 -11.93
C SER A 183 -13.01 7.37 -12.74
N SER A 184 -13.31 8.61 -12.37
CA SER A 184 -12.95 9.77 -13.21
C SER A 184 -11.43 9.95 -13.33
N LEU A 185 -10.69 9.73 -12.23
CA LEU A 185 -9.23 9.77 -12.22
C LEU A 185 -8.62 8.68 -13.13
N ARG A 186 -9.06 7.44 -12.94
CA ARG A 186 -8.61 6.30 -13.75
C ARG A 186 -8.90 6.52 -15.23
N SER A 187 -10.12 6.98 -15.56
CA SER A 187 -10.54 7.19 -16.94
C SER A 187 -9.81 8.35 -17.61
N ALA A 188 -9.44 9.39 -16.85
CA ALA A 188 -8.62 10.49 -17.35
C ALA A 188 -7.22 9.99 -17.73
N VAL A 189 -6.58 9.21 -16.85
CA VAL A 189 -5.25 8.64 -17.09
C VAL A 189 -5.25 7.61 -18.22
N GLU A 190 -6.22 6.69 -18.27
CA GLU A 190 -6.30 5.66 -19.31
C GLU A 190 -6.49 6.24 -20.73
N ARG A 191 -7.11 7.42 -20.83
CA ARG A 191 -7.35 8.14 -22.10
C ARG A 191 -6.23 9.12 -22.46
N GLY A 192 -5.31 9.41 -21.54
CA GLY A 192 -4.28 10.42 -21.73
C GLY A 192 -3.10 9.93 -22.55
N ALA A 193 -2.72 10.68 -23.59
CA ALA A 193 -1.45 10.50 -24.25
C ALA A 193 -0.32 10.90 -23.29
N GLY A 194 0.64 10.02 -23.03
CA GLY A 194 1.72 10.29 -22.07
C GLY A 194 1.34 10.04 -20.59
N ALA A 195 0.22 9.36 -20.33
CA ALA A 195 -0.14 8.87 -19.00
C ALA A 195 -0.19 7.32 -18.98
N MET A 196 0.06 6.71 -17.82
CA MET A 196 0.08 5.25 -17.66
C MET A 196 -0.62 4.81 -16.37
N ALA A 197 -1.58 3.90 -16.49
CA ALA A 197 -2.29 3.29 -15.37
C ALA A 197 -1.75 1.87 -15.05
N LEU A 198 -1.33 1.68 -13.80
CA LEU A 198 -0.70 0.47 -13.28
C LEU A 198 -1.55 -0.14 -12.13
N PRO A 199 -2.33 -1.21 -12.41
CA PRO A 199 -3.16 -1.84 -11.41
C PRO A 199 -2.36 -2.72 -10.43
N CYS A 200 -2.72 -2.63 -9.15
CA CYS A 200 -2.17 -3.37 -8.02
C CYS A 200 -3.27 -4.18 -7.33
N TYR A 201 -3.71 -5.26 -7.99
CA TYR A 201 -4.66 -6.19 -7.38
C TYR A 201 -3.94 -7.16 -6.46
N ALA A 202 -4.59 -7.53 -5.35
CA ALA A 202 -4.08 -8.56 -4.45
C ALA A 202 -3.91 -9.87 -5.24
N ASP A 203 -2.69 -10.41 -5.23
CA ASP A 203 -2.34 -11.62 -5.96
C ASP A 203 -2.36 -12.78 -4.98
N ASP A 204 -3.43 -13.58 -5.02
CA ASP A 204 -3.66 -14.68 -4.09
C ASP A 204 -2.54 -15.74 -4.23
N GLY A 205 -1.71 -15.87 -3.18
CA GLY A 205 -0.72 -16.93 -2.98
C GLY A 205 0.60 -16.78 -3.76
N ARG A 206 0.56 -16.40 -5.05
CA ARG A 206 1.78 -16.25 -5.87
C ARG A 206 2.60 -15.00 -5.52
N GLY A 207 1.93 -13.93 -5.09
CA GLY A 207 2.60 -12.70 -4.66
C GLY A 207 3.44 -12.91 -3.40
N ILE A 208 2.98 -13.71 -2.45
CA ILE A 208 3.69 -13.97 -1.19
C ILE A 208 4.97 -14.75 -1.45
N ASP A 209 4.94 -15.77 -2.32
CA ASP A 209 6.14 -16.53 -2.67
C ASP A 209 7.21 -15.63 -3.31
N ALA A 210 6.79 -14.74 -4.23
CA ALA A 210 7.71 -13.80 -4.88
C ALA A 210 8.33 -12.82 -3.87
N VAL A 211 7.57 -12.31 -2.90
CA VAL A 211 8.08 -11.40 -1.87
C VAL A 211 9.05 -12.10 -0.91
N ILE A 212 8.78 -13.36 -0.55
CA ILE A 212 9.71 -14.19 0.23
C ILE A 212 11.03 -14.37 -0.55
N ASP A 213 10.95 -14.72 -1.82
CA ASP A 213 12.13 -14.96 -2.66
C ASP A 213 12.95 -13.68 -2.87
N GLU A 214 12.29 -12.55 -3.14
CA GLU A 214 12.94 -11.25 -3.30
C GLU A 214 13.66 -10.81 -2.01
N THR A 215 12.98 -10.91 -0.87
CA THR A 215 13.49 -10.39 0.40
C THR A 215 14.62 -11.26 0.95
N LEU A 216 14.43 -12.58 0.99
CA LEU A 216 15.47 -13.51 1.46
C LEU A 216 16.62 -13.60 0.46
N GLY A 217 16.32 -13.62 -0.85
CA GLY A 217 17.33 -13.65 -1.90
C GLY A 217 18.22 -12.40 -1.91
N GLY A 218 17.66 -11.22 -1.65
CA GLY A 218 18.43 -9.99 -1.47
C GLY A 218 19.42 -10.04 -0.31
N ALA A 219 19.13 -10.84 0.71
CA ALA A 219 20.01 -11.10 1.86
C ALA A 219 20.92 -12.34 1.69
N GLY A 220 20.86 -13.02 0.53
CA GLY A 220 21.62 -14.26 0.29
C GLY A 220 21.13 -15.48 1.08
N LEU A 221 19.94 -15.41 1.68
CA LEU A 221 19.37 -16.47 2.51
C LEU A 221 18.52 -17.42 1.67
N LYS A 222 18.73 -18.73 1.86
CA LYS A 222 17.80 -19.76 1.38
C LYS A 222 16.72 -20.03 2.43
N ILE A 223 15.61 -20.62 2.03
CA ILE A 223 14.56 -21.07 2.95
C ILE A 223 14.16 -22.50 2.63
N SER A 224 14.12 -23.36 3.65
CA SER A 224 13.66 -24.73 3.49
C SER A 224 12.16 -24.77 3.15
N LEU A 225 11.70 -25.84 2.48
CA LEU A 225 10.30 -25.98 2.07
C LEU A 225 9.34 -25.95 3.28
N GLU A 226 9.72 -26.64 4.36
CA GLU A 226 8.93 -26.69 5.59
C GLU A 226 8.87 -25.31 6.27
N ALA A 227 10.01 -24.61 6.34
CA ALA A 227 10.07 -23.24 6.86
C ALA A 227 9.17 -22.31 6.03
N ARG A 228 9.23 -22.38 4.70
CA ARG A 228 8.38 -21.58 3.80
C ARG A 228 6.89 -21.83 4.05
N GLN A 229 6.47 -23.09 4.18
CA GLN A 229 5.08 -23.42 4.45
C GLN A 229 4.62 -22.87 5.81
N LEU A 230 5.47 -23.00 6.82
CA LEU A 230 5.20 -22.46 8.16
C LEU A 230 5.11 -20.92 8.13
N LEU A 231 6.00 -20.25 7.40
CA LEU A 231 5.99 -18.81 7.24
C LEU A 231 4.68 -18.34 6.59
N LYS A 232 4.32 -18.92 5.43
CA LYS A 232 3.11 -18.58 4.68
C LYS A 232 1.83 -18.80 5.47
N ALA A 233 1.81 -19.81 6.35
CA ALA A 233 0.67 -20.04 7.22
C ALA A 233 0.47 -18.92 8.26
N ASN A 234 1.55 -18.23 8.65
CA ASN A 234 1.52 -17.21 9.68
C ASN A 234 1.57 -15.77 9.15
N LEU A 235 2.01 -15.58 7.89
CA LEU A 235 1.93 -14.29 7.20
C LEU A 235 0.46 -13.99 6.84
N GLY A 236 -0.03 -12.81 7.24
CA GLY A 236 -1.38 -12.35 6.91
C GLY A 236 -1.53 -11.89 5.45
N GLY A 237 -2.75 -11.52 5.06
CA GLY A 237 -3.03 -10.96 3.73
C GLY A 237 -2.55 -9.51 3.53
N ASP A 238 -1.91 -8.90 4.52
CA ASP A 238 -1.33 -7.57 4.44
C ASP A 238 0.14 -7.67 4.00
N ARG A 239 0.44 -7.17 2.79
CA ARG A 239 1.77 -7.22 2.18
C ARG A 239 2.79 -6.36 2.92
N LEU A 240 2.38 -5.24 3.51
CA LEU A 240 3.28 -4.34 4.24
C LEU A 240 3.68 -4.95 5.58
N ALA A 241 2.73 -5.57 6.28
CA ALA A 241 3.02 -6.39 7.45
C ALA A 241 3.93 -7.57 7.09
N THR A 242 3.65 -8.24 5.98
CA THR A 242 4.46 -9.38 5.49
C THR A 242 5.92 -8.99 5.25
N ARG A 243 6.18 -7.84 4.60
CA ARG A 243 7.56 -7.36 4.41
C ARG A 243 8.27 -7.06 5.73
N GLY A 244 7.60 -6.42 6.68
CA GLY A 244 8.18 -6.16 8.01
C GLY A 244 8.56 -7.45 8.76
N GLU A 245 7.73 -8.50 8.64
CA GLU A 245 8.06 -9.83 9.19
C GLU A 245 9.26 -10.48 8.49
N LEU A 246 9.34 -10.36 7.16
CA LEU A 246 10.45 -10.90 6.38
C LEU A 246 11.76 -10.14 6.63
N GLU A 247 11.71 -8.82 6.78
CA GLU A 247 12.87 -7.99 7.16
C GLU A 247 13.39 -8.34 8.55
N LYS A 248 12.49 -8.60 9.52
CA LYS A 248 12.91 -9.12 10.83
C LYS A 248 13.57 -10.49 10.70
N LEU A 249 13.03 -11.37 9.87
CA LEU A 249 13.57 -12.71 9.63
C LEU A 249 14.96 -12.64 8.97
N THR A 250 15.16 -11.77 7.98
CA THR A 250 16.47 -11.59 7.34
C THR A 250 17.50 -11.03 8.32
N LEU A 251 17.11 -10.08 9.16
CA LEU A 251 17.98 -9.53 10.19
C LEU A 251 18.34 -10.57 11.27
N TYR A 252 17.37 -11.38 11.70
CA TYR A 252 17.61 -12.45 12.68
C TYR A 252 18.53 -13.54 12.13
N CYS A 253 18.31 -13.95 10.88
CA CYS A 253 19.13 -14.95 10.21
C CYS A 253 20.39 -14.35 9.55
N ALA A 254 20.77 -13.10 9.87
CA ALA A 254 21.93 -12.46 9.25
C ALA A 254 23.21 -13.28 9.53
N GLY A 255 23.90 -13.69 8.46
CA GLY A 255 25.10 -14.53 8.53
C GLY A 255 24.83 -16.04 8.50
N ALA A 256 23.57 -16.48 8.54
CA ALA A 256 23.20 -17.85 8.22
C ALA A 256 23.12 -18.07 6.69
N SER A 257 23.16 -19.32 6.25
CA SER A 257 22.97 -19.68 4.83
C SER A 257 21.53 -20.09 4.48
N GLU A 258 20.76 -20.51 5.48
CA GLU A 258 19.41 -21.05 5.31
C GLU A 258 18.52 -20.74 6.52
N VAL A 259 17.26 -20.42 6.25
CA VAL A 259 16.19 -20.27 7.23
C VAL A 259 15.52 -21.62 7.50
N THR A 260 15.51 -22.01 8.77
CA THR A 260 14.94 -23.27 9.26
C THR A 260 13.53 -23.08 9.85
N PRO A 261 12.74 -24.15 10.00
CA PRO A 261 11.45 -24.07 10.68
C PRO A 261 11.57 -23.56 12.12
N GLU A 262 12.67 -23.88 12.81
CA GLU A 262 12.98 -23.45 14.17
C GLU A 262 13.13 -21.92 14.26
N ASP A 263 13.85 -21.30 13.31
CA ASP A 263 14.01 -19.84 13.24
C ASP A 263 12.66 -19.15 13.13
N ILE A 264 11.77 -19.72 12.31
CA ILE A 264 10.42 -19.22 12.13
C ILE A 264 9.58 -19.37 13.40
N ARG A 265 9.69 -20.50 14.11
CA ARG A 265 8.97 -20.69 15.39
C ARG A 265 9.46 -19.71 16.46
N LEU A 266 10.76 -19.41 16.49
CA LEU A 266 11.35 -18.44 17.41
C LEU A 266 10.91 -17.01 17.08
N LEU A 267 10.95 -16.62 15.81
CA LEU A 267 10.61 -15.26 15.37
C LEU A 267 9.08 -14.98 15.45
N ILE A 268 8.26 -15.97 15.10
CA ILE A 268 6.79 -15.87 15.17
C ILE A 268 6.31 -16.01 16.61
N GLY A 269 7.07 -16.69 17.46
CA GLY A 269 6.81 -16.85 18.89
C GLY A 269 6.59 -15.51 19.61
N ASP A 270 7.13 -14.41 19.09
CA ASP A 270 7.00 -13.07 19.69
C ASP A 270 5.72 -12.32 19.24
N VAL A 271 5.19 -12.62 18.05
CA VAL A 271 3.91 -12.06 17.58
C VAL A 271 2.73 -12.81 18.21
N ALA A 272 2.89 -14.11 18.50
CA ALA A 272 1.96 -14.86 19.33
C ALA A 272 1.96 -14.37 20.80
N GLY A 273 3.09 -13.84 21.29
CA GLY A 273 3.24 -13.25 22.63
C GLY A 273 2.48 -11.95 22.86
N LEU A 274 2.09 -11.25 21.79
CA LEU A 274 1.32 -10.00 21.81
C LEU A 274 -0.12 -10.16 21.28
N SER A 275 -0.48 -11.33 20.77
CA SER A 275 -1.82 -11.57 20.24
C SER A 275 -2.83 -11.82 21.37
N SER A 276 -3.96 -11.13 21.30
CA SER A 276 -5.14 -11.44 22.13
C SER A 276 -5.69 -12.85 21.89
N ASP A 277 -5.26 -13.54 20.83
CA ASP A 277 -5.80 -14.83 20.41
C ASP A 277 -5.59 -15.94 21.44
N GLU A 278 -4.46 -15.98 22.15
CA GLU A 278 -4.24 -16.99 23.20
C GLU A 278 -5.24 -16.82 24.35
N ALA A 279 -5.48 -15.57 24.76
CA ALA A 279 -6.48 -15.26 25.78
C ALA A 279 -7.90 -15.62 25.28
N VAL A 280 -8.23 -15.28 24.03
CA VAL A 280 -9.52 -15.63 23.41
C VAL A 280 -9.72 -17.15 23.33
N ASP A 281 -8.70 -17.90 22.89
CA ASP A 281 -8.75 -19.36 22.79
C ASP A 281 -8.87 -20.01 24.18
N ALA A 282 -8.26 -19.43 25.20
CA ALA A 282 -8.44 -19.85 26.58
C ALA A 282 -9.87 -19.59 27.09
N ILE A 283 -10.47 -18.44 26.76
CA ILE A 283 -11.86 -18.09 27.12
C ILE A 283 -12.85 -19.07 26.50
N ILE A 284 -12.82 -19.23 25.17
CA ILE A 284 -13.81 -20.08 24.47
C ILE A 284 -13.67 -21.56 24.85
N SER A 285 -12.47 -21.98 25.26
CA SER A 285 -12.18 -23.35 25.70
C SER A 285 -12.41 -23.59 27.19
N GLY A 286 -12.63 -22.55 27.99
CA GLY A 286 -12.79 -22.63 29.44
C GLY A 286 -11.49 -22.94 30.22
N ARG A 287 -10.33 -22.49 29.74
CA ARG A 287 -9.01 -22.72 30.36
C ARG A 287 -8.58 -21.56 31.25
N PHE A 288 -8.98 -21.58 32.52
CA PHE A 288 -8.76 -20.48 33.47
C PHE A 288 -7.31 -20.03 33.65
N GLN A 289 -6.39 -20.96 33.96
CA GLN A 289 -4.99 -20.63 34.22
C GLN A 289 -4.30 -20.06 32.97
N ALA A 290 -4.63 -20.62 31.79
CA ALA A 290 -4.12 -20.12 30.52
C ALA A 290 -4.65 -18.71 30.23
N PHE A 291 -5.94 -18.45 30.46
CA PHE A 291 -6.53 -17.12 30.29
C PHE A 291 -5.85 -16.10 31.21
N ASP A 292 -5.73 -16.39 32.51
CA ASP A 292 -5.19 -15.41 33.46
C ASP A 292 -3.74 -15.06 33.15
N SER A 293 -2.92 -16.08 32.83
CA SER A 293 -1.53 -15.89 32.44
C SER A 293 -1.41 -15.07 31.15
N ALA A 294 -2.17 -15.43 30.11
CA ALA A 294 -2.15 -14.71 28.83
C ALA A 294 -2.64 -13.27 28.97
N PHE A 295 -3.71 -13.04 29.74
CA PHE A 295 -4.27 -11.70 29.96
C PHE A 295 -3.34 -10.81 30.78
N GLN A 296 -2.69 -11.34 31.82
CA GLN A 296 -1.70 -10.58 32.60
C GLN A 296 -0.49 -10.19 31.75
N ARG A 297 0.06 -11.14 30.96
CA ARG A 297 1.14 -10.84 30.01
C ARG A 297 0.73 -9.77 29.00
N PHE A 298 -0.48 -9.87 28.46
CA PHE A 298 -1.01 -8.90 27.50
C PHE A 298 -1.08 -7.47 28.07
N LEU A 299 -1.54 -7.32 29.32
CA LEU A 299 -1.58 -6.02 30.00
C LEU A 299 -0.19 -5.53 30.40
N ALA A 300 0.70 -6.41 30.85
CA ALA A 300 2.07 -6.06 31.22
C ALA A 300 2.87 -5.52 30.03
N ALA A 301 2.54 -5.97 28.81
CA ALA A 301 3.09 -5.43 27.55
C ALA A 301 2.53 -4.04 27.16
N GLY A 302 1.71 -3.40 28.00
CA GLY A 302 1.16 -2.06 27.76
C GLY A 302 -0.03 -2.03 26.81
N ASN A 303 -0.57 -3.18 26.41
CA ASN A 303 -1.70 -3.22 25.47
C ASN A 303 -3.02 -2.85 26.17
N PRO A 304 -3.90 -2.10 25.49
CA PRO A 304 -5.19 -1.72 26.06
C PRO A 304 -6.14 -2.93 26.20
N PRO A 305 -6.82 -3.11 27.37
CA PRO A 305 -7.73 -4.23 27.61
C PRO A 305 -8.87 -4.37 26.59
N PHE A 306 -9.25 -3.25 25.95
CA PHE A 306 -10.28 -3.19 24.91
C PHE A 306 -9.99 -4.09 23.70
N LEU A 307 -8.71 -4.35 23.40
CA LEU A 307 -8.32 -5.24 22.30
C LEU A 307 -8.77 -6.69 22.56
N VAL A 308 -8.58 -7.19 23.79
CA VAL A 308 -9.03 -8.55 24.16
C VAL A 308 -10.56 -8.62 24.17
N LEU A 309 -11.24 -7.60 24.69
CA LEU A 309 -12.71 -7.53 24.66
C LEU A 309 -13.25 -7.58 23.22
N SER A 310 -12.66 -6.78 22.33
CA SER A 310 -13.05 -6.70 20.92
C SER A 310 -12.75 -7.99 20.15
N ALA A 311 -11.59 -8.61 20.41
CA ALA A 311 -11.22 -9.88 19.81
C ALA A 311 -12.13 -11.02 20.27
N THR A 312 -12.45 -11.06 21.57
CA THR A 312 -13.41 -12.03 22.13
C THR A 312 -14.79 -11.84 21.50
N LEU A 313 -15.26 -10.59 21.35
CA LEU A 313 -16.56 -10.31 20.72
C LEU A 313 -16.62 -10.79 19.26
N ARG A 314 -15.57 -10.53 18.47
CA ARG A 314 -15.46 -11.06 17.09
C ARG A 314 -15.51 -12.59 17.07
N GLN A 315 -14.81 -13.25 17.98
CA GLN A 315 -14.83 -14.71 18.09
C GLN A 315 -16.22 -15.24 18.47
N ILE A 316 -16.91 -14.60 19.41
CA ILE A 316 -18.29 -14.96 19.79
C ILE A 316 -19.23 -14.81 18.61
N HIS A 317 -19.16 -13.71 17.84
CA HIS A 317 -19.98 -13.54 16.63
C HIS A 317 -19.68 -14.60 15.57
N ALA A 318 -18.41 -14.96 15.36
CA ALA A 318 -18.04 -16.05 14.46
C ALA A 318 -18.64 -17.39 14.92
N LEU A 319 -18.57 -17.69 16.23
CA LEU A 319 -19.21 -18.87 16.82
C LEU A 319 -20.73 -18.84 16.66
N GLN A 320 -21.39 -17.69 16.79
CA GLN A 320 -22.84 -17.56 16.57
C GLN A 320 -23.23 -17.94 15.15
N VAL A 321 -22.53 -17.41 14.14
CA VAL A 321 -22.81 -17.74 12.73
C VAL A 321 -22.66 -19.24 12.47
N MET A 322 -21.58 -19.84 12.96
CA MET A 322 -21.34 -21.29 12.82
C MET A 322 -22.37 -22.11 13.60
N ARG A 323 -22.75 -21.68 14.81
CA ARG A 323 -23.75 -22.35 15.63
C ARG A 323 -25.14 -22.31 15.00
N THR A 324 -25.53 -21.18 14.41
CA THR A 324 -26.78 -21.06 13.64
C THR A 324 -26.79 -22.01 12.44
N ALA A 325 -25.65 -22.19 11.76
CA ALA A 325 -25.55 -23.17 10.68
C ALA A 325 -25.73 -24.61 11.18
N MET A 326 -25.18 -24.95 12.36
CA MET A 326 -25.38 -26.26 12.98
C MET A 326 -26.85 -26.47 13.38
N ASP A 327 -27.44 -25.51 14.07
CA ASP A 327 -28.80 -25.63 14.63
C ASP A 327 -29.88 -25.62 13.53
N ASN A 328 -29.73 -24.80 12.48
CA ASN A 328 -30.75 -24.65 11.44
C ASN A 328 -30.58 -25.63 10.27
N LYS A 329 -29.34 -26.02 9.93
CA LYS A 329 -29.06 -26.87 8.76
C LYS A 329 -28.58 -28.28 9.14
N GLY A 330 -28.51 -28.60 10.43
CA GLY A 330 -28.07 -29.91 10.92
C GLY A 330 -26.62 -30.25 10.57
N VAL A 331 -25.80 -29.25 10.27
CA VAL A 331 -24.41 -29.43 9.84
C VAL A 331 -23.55 -29.79 11.06
N SER A 332 -22.59 -30.70 10.88
CA SER A 332 -21.65 -31.06 11.96
C SER A 332 -20.71 -29.88 12.29
N ALA A 333 -20.17 -29.86 13.51
CA ALA A 333 -19.23 -28.80 13.93
C ALA A 333 -18.03 -28.68 12.98
N SER A 334 -17.48 -29.80 12.50
CA SER A 334 -16.35 -29.79 11.57
C SER A 334 -16.71 -29.20 10.21
N ALA A 335 -17.90 -29.54 9.67
CA ALA A 335 -18.37 -28.97 8.42
C ALA A 335 -18.73 -27.47 8.56
N ALA A 336 -19.24 -27.04 9.73
CA ALA A 336 -19.48 -25.63 10.01
C ALA A 336 -18.17 -24.82 10.04
N VAL A 337 -17.10 -25.35 10.63
CA VAL A 337 -15.77 -24.74 10.64
C VAL A 337 -15.14 -24.71 9.24
N ALA A 338 -15.28 -25.78 8.46
CA ALA A 338 -14.81 -25.83 7.08
C ALA A 338 -15.51 -24.82 6.16
N GLY A 339 -16.80 -24.55 6.41
CA GLY A 339 -17.61 -23.58 5.65
C GLY A 339 -17.50 -22.13 6.14
N ALA A 340 -16.72 -21.85 7.19
CA ALA A 340 -16.62 -20.52 7.79
C ALA A 340 -15.98 -19.50 6.82
N ARG A 341 -16.51 -18.27 6.83
CA ARG A 341 -15.96 -17.13 6.10
C ARG A 341 -15.88 -15.91 7.05
N PRO A 342 -14.68 -15.40 7.37
CA PRO A 342 -13.34 -15.85 6.94
C PRO A 342 -12.96 -17.27 7.40
N PRO A 343 -12.05 -17.96 6.69
CA PRO A 343 -11.66 -19.33 7.03
C PRO A 343 -10.96 -19.39 8.39
N VAL A 344 -11.31 -20.39 9.20
CA VAL A 344 -10.66 -20.66 10.49
C VAL A 344 -9.29 -21.28 10.24
N PHE A 345 -8.26 -20.66 10.84
CA PHE A 345 -6.88 -21.14 10.75
C PHE A 345 -6.73 -22.59 11.20
N PHE A 346 -5.89 -23.37 10.51
CA PHE A 346 -5.86 -24.83 10.65
C PHE A 346 -5.58 -25.29 12.09
N SER A 347 -4.69 -24.60 12.83
CA SER A 347 -4.35 -24.96 14.21
C SER A 347 -5.50 -24.69 15.19
N ARG A 348 -6.37 -23.72 14.88
CA ARG A 348 -7.52 -23.34 15.71
C ARG A 348 -8.78 -24.15 15.41
N ARG A 349 -8.80 -24.94 14.33
CA ARG A 349 -9.98 -25.73 13.92
C ARG A 349 -10.50 -26.61 15.06
N LYS A 350 -9.64 -27.41 15.68
CA LYS A 350 -10.03 -28.29 16.80
C LYS A 350 -10.58 -27.50 17.99
N THR A 351 -9.95 -26.38 18.34
CA THR A 351 -10.39 -25.51 19.43
C THR A 351 -11.79 -24.95 19.16
N VAL A 352 -12.02 -24.47 17.94
CA VAL A 352 -13.32 -23.90 17.52
C VAL A 352 -14.39 -24.99 17.41
N GLU A 353 -14.07 -26.17 16.87
CA GLU A 353 -14.97 -27.32 16.83
C GLU A 353 -15.41 -27.74 18.25
N HIS A 354 -14.47 -27.82 19.19
CA HIS A 354 -14.78 -28.09 20.59
C HIS A 354 -15.62 -26.97 21.24
N ALA A 355 -15.35 -25.70 20.91
CA ALA A 355 -16.15 -24.59 21.41
C ALA A 355 -17.59 -24.66 20.88
N LEU A 356 -17.80 -24.96 19.60
CA LEU A 356 -19.14 -25.12 19.02
C LEU A 356 -19.98 -26.23 19.67
N GLY A 357 -19.32 -27.27 20.17
CA GLY A 357 -19.98 -28.33 20.95
C GLY A 357 -20.43 -27.90 22.35
N ARG A 358 -19.76 -26.90 22.95
CA ARG A 358 -20.01 -26.44 24.33
C ARG A 358 -20.92 -25.23 24.42
N TRP A 359 -20.82 -24.33 23.45
CA TRP A 359 -21.55 -23.07 23.45
C TRP A 359 -22.90 -23.22 22.75
N SER A 360 -23.99 -22.93 23.46
CA SER A 360 -25.33 -22.85 22.87
C SER A 360 -25.57 -21.47 22.25
N SER A 361 -26.55 -21.37 21.33
CA SER A 361 -26.95 -20.10 20.71
C SER A 361 -27.30 -19.04 21.77
N THR A 362 -28.07 -19.42 22.80
CA THR A 362 -28.43 -18.53 23.92
C THR A 362 -27.22 -18.10 24.75
N ALA A 363 -26.27 -19.02 25.01
CA ALA A 363 -25.06 -18.68 25.76
C ALA A 363 -24.18 -17.69 24.99
N LEU A 364 -24.03 -17.87 23.67
CA LEU A 364 -23.28 -16.96 22.82
C LEU A 364 -23.93 -15.57 22.75
N GLN A 365 -25.27 -15.51 22.70
CA GLN A 365 -26.00 -14.24 22.73
C GLN A 365 -25.78 -13.49 24.05
N ASN A 366 -25.95 -14.17 25.19
CA ASN A 366 -25.71 -13.59 26.51
C ASN A 366 -24.25 -13.12 26.67
N ALA A 367 -23.30 -13.88 26.13
CA ALA A 367 -21.88 -13.51 26.13
C ALA A 367 -21.62 -12.24 25.32
N ALA A 368 -22.22 -12.11 24.13
CA ALA A 368 -22.08 -10.92 23.30
C ALA A 368 -22.63 -9.66 24.01
N GLU A 369 -23.82 -9.75 24.62
CA GLU A 369 -24.43 -8.65 25.37
C GLU A 369 -23.56 -8.23 26.57
N ARG A 370 -23.04 -9.21 27.33
CA ARG A 370 -22.11 -8.96 28.44
C ARG A 370 -20.84 -8.26 27.97
N LEU A 371 -20.26 -8.66 26.84
CA LEU A 371 -19.05 -8.05 26.28
C LEU A 371 -19.30 -6.61 25.83
N GLN A 372 -20.44 -6.33 25.21
CA GLN A 372 -20.82 -4.98 24.78
C GLN A 372 -21.04 -4.06 25.98
N ALA A 373 -21.77 -4.51 27.00
CA ALA A 373 -21.97 -3.77 28.25
C ALA A 373 -20.65 -3.51 29.00
N THR A 374 -19.75 -4.51 29.01
CA THR A 374 -18.41 -4.38 29.60
C THR A 374 -17.58 -3.34 28.84
N THR A 375 -17.61 -3.39 27.50
CA THR A 375 -16.92 -2.42 26.65
C THR A 375 -17.37 -0.99 26.97
N LEU A 376 -18.68 -0.75 27.08
CA LEU A 376 -19.20 0.55 27.48
C LEU A 376 -18.68 0.97 28.87
N ARG A 377 -18.71 0.07 29.86
CA ARG A 377 -18.20 0.34 31.22
C ARG A 377 -16.71 0.68 31.25
N THR A 378 -15.88 0.00 30.45
CA THR A 378 -14.44 0.31 30.36
C THR A 378 -14.19 1.70 29.79
N ARG A 379 -15.03 2.18 28.86
CA ARG A 379 -14.94 3.53 28.30
C ARG A 379 -15.42 4.61 29.29
N GLN A 380 -16.46 4.30 30.08
CA GLN A 380 -16.94 5.21 31.13
C GLN A 380 -15.97 5.34 32.30
N LYS A 381 -15.20 4.29 32.60
CA LYS A 381 -14.24 4.24 33.72
C LYS A 381 -12.85 3.77 33.27
N PRO A 382 -12.07 4.62 32.56
CA PRO A 382 -10.78 4.22 32.00
C PRO A 382 -9.78 3.70 33.04
N ALA A 383 -9.74 4.33 34.23
CA ALA A 383 -8.85 3.93 35.32
C ALA A 383 -9.07 2.50 35.84
N LEU A 384 -10.26 1.93 35.64
CA LEU A 384 -10.62 0.58 36.07
C LEU A 384 -10.78 -0.39 34.90
N ALA A 385 -10.40 0.00 33.68
CA ALA A 385 -10.66 -0.76 32.48
C ALA A 385 -10.07 -2.18 32.53
N GLY A 386 -8.83 -2.32 33.04
CA GLY A 386 -8.17 -3.63 33.20
C GLY A 386 -8.93 -4.57 34.12
N SER A 387 -9.32 -4.09 35.31
CA SER A 387 -10.05 -4.88 36.31
C SER A 387 -11.46 -5.27 35.83
N ILE A 388 -12.18 -4.33 35.21
CA ILE A 388 -13.53 -4.56 34.66
C ILE A 388 -13.47 -5.59 33.53
N ALA A 389 -12.50 -5.45 32.61
CA ALA A 389 -12.31 -6.40 31.53
C ALA A 389 -11.95 -7.79 32.06
N ARG A 390 -11.01 -7.89 33.00
CA ARG A 390 -10.60 -9.17 33.62
C ARG A 390 -11.80 -9.90 34.23
N GLN A 391 -12.61 -9.20 35.03
CA GLN A 391 -13.77 -9.80 35.68
C GLN A 391 -14.79 -10.34 34.67
N ALA A 392 -15.08 -9.59 33.60
CA ALA A 392 -16.02 -10.01 32.57
C ALA A 392 -15.50 -11.21 31.77
N LEU A 393 -14.22 -11.19 31.36
CA LEU A 393 -13.59 -12.27 30.60
C LEU A 393 -13.41 -13.55 31.44
N LEU A 394 -13.13 -13.43 32.74
CA LEU A 394 -13.16 -14.57 33.67
C LEU A 394 -14.55 -15.20 33.73
N ALA A 395 -15.60 -14.40 33.84
CA ALA A 395 -16.98 -14.92 33.86
C ALA A 395 -17.31 -15.70 32.57
N LEU A 396 -16.89 -15.20 31.41
CA LEU A 396 -17.05 -15.90 30.13
C LEU A 396 -16.23 -17.20 30.05
N THR A 397 -15.04 -17.22 30.66
CA THR A 397 -14.23 -18.44 30.76
C THR A 397 -14.96 -19.51 31.59
N VAL A 398 -15.69 -19.12 32.64
CA VAL A 398 -16.57 -20.03 33.40
C VAL A 398 -17.69 -20.57 32.52
N GLU A 399 -18.34 -19.72 31.74
CA GLU A 399 -19.41 -20.12 30.82
C GLU A 399 -18.89 -21.11 29.75
N GLY A 400 -17.71 -20.85 29.18
CA GLY A 400 -17.05 -21.77 28.23
C GLY A 400 -16.68 -23.12 28.83
N ALA A 401 -16.46 -23.20 30.14
CA ALA A 401 -16.23 -24.46 30.85
C ALA A 401 -17.52 -25.23 31.17
N ARG A 402 -18.66 -24.54 31.31
CA ARG A 402 -19.95 -25.12 31.75
C ARG A 402 -20.65 -25.98 30.69
N GLY A 403 -20.37 -25.78 29.40
CA GLY A 403 -20.92 -26.60 28.30
C GLY A 403 -20.45 -28.07 28.26
N ARG A 404 -19.90 -28.58 29.36
CA ARG A 404 -19.37 -29.94 29.50
C ARG A 404 -20.35 -30.90 30.21
N ARG A 405 -21.54 -30.41 30.59
CA ARG A 405 -22.57 -31.18 31.31
C ARG A 405 -23.75 -31.51 30.43
#